data_AF-A0A935YXA0-F1
#
_entry.id   AF-A0A935YXA0-F1
#
_cell.length_a   1.000
_cell.length_b   1.000
_cell.length_c   1.000
_cell.angle_alpha   90.00
_cell.angle_beta   90.00
_cell.angle_gamma   90.00
#
_symmetry.space_group_name_H-M   'P 1'
#
loop_
_entity.id
_entity.type
_entity.pdbx_description
1 polymer ?
#
loop_
_entity_poly.entity_id
_entity_poly.type
_entity_poly.pdbx_seq_one_letter_code
_entity_poly.pdbx_strand_id
1 'polypeptide(L)'
;MITTSKLPSKLAANAKKAASTALARKRDRATALLISIRDRKRTLAGAYWDLGRDLSELRAMKAEAALGYTSFAALCTKECGLSEAFVMGAIRVATELSREAALELGSQRRAIAFLDLAKATPEDDTPTELLRKGLTKGAVKLGKGASARKVEEAAKAIRAKAQPKAQTKRPMGKTTTPEERATAEKLEKGMAAAGFDVEVRAVATKPGQPCGFALRFLPRAGFRALAKLLREV
;
A
#
# COMPACT_ATOMS: atom_id res chain seq x y z
N MET A 1 -54.11 25.30 35.15
CA MET A 1 -53.30 26.15 34.25
C MET A 1 -52.12 26.67 35.04
N ILE A 2 -50.91 26.19 34.80
CA ILE A 2 -49.70 26.67 35.50
C ILE A 2 -49.19 27.89 34.75
N THR A 3 -49.34 29.07 35.33
CA THR A 3 -48.81 30.32 34.81
C THR A 3 -47.29 30.32 34.98
N THR A 4 -46.56 30.34 33.86
CA THR A 4 -45.11 30.50 33.84
C THR A 4 -44.76 31.92 34.30
N SER A 5 -44.53 32.09 35.60
CA SER A 5 -44.14 33.39 36.16
C SER A 5 -42.82 33.86 35.54
N LYS A 6 -42.84 35.08 34.99
CA LYS A 6 -41.70 35.73 34.32
C LYS A 6 -40.60 35.99 35.35
N LEU A 7 -39.38 35.50 35.12
CA LEU A 7 -38.25 35.73 36.04
C LEU A 7 -38.05 37.23 36.30
N PRO A 8 -37.80 37.65 37.56
CA PRO A 8 -37.48 39.03 37.90
C PRO A 8 -36.30 39.57 37.07
N SER A 9 -36.42 40.78 36.54
CA SER A 9 -35.47 41.36 35.56
C SER A 9 -34.01 41.37 36.03
N LYS A 10 -33.77 41.64 37.32
CA LYS A 10 -32.44 41.61 37.93
C LYS A 10 -31.83 40.20 37.96
N LEU A 11 -32.63 39.17 38.23
CA LEU A 11 -32.18 37.77 38.21
C LEU A 11 -31.86 37.32 36.78
N ALA A 12 -32.68 37.73 35.80
CA ALA A 12 -32.40 37.47 34.39
C ALA A 12 -31.10 38.15 33.90
N ALA A 13 -30.83 39.38 34.33
CA ALA A 13 -29.58 40.09 34.00
C ALA A 13 -28.34 39.42 34.63
N ASN A 14 -28.44 39.03 35.90
CA ASN A 14 -27.36 38.31 36.59
C ASN A 14 -27.09 36.94 35.98
N ALA A 15 -28.14 36.19 35.62
CA ALA A 15 -28.01 34.91 34.94
C ALA A 15 -27.31 35.06 33.57
N LYS A 16 -27.65 36.10 32.78
CA LYS A 16 -26.96 36.40 31.51
C LYS A 16 -25.48 36.73 31.72
N LYS A 17 -25.16 37.55 32.73
CA LYS A 17 -23.77 37.92 33.06
C LYS A 17 -22.95 36.72 33.57
N ALA A 18 -23.56 35.86 34.39
CA ALA A 18 -22.92 34.63 34.85
C ALA A 18 -22.67 33.66 33.68
N ALA A 19 -23.64 33.49 32.79
CA ALA A 19 -23.52 32.65 31.60
C ALA A 19 -22.43 33.16 30.64
N SER A 20 -22.37 34.48 30.38
CA SER A 20 -21.32 35.07 29.53
C SER A 20 -19.93 34.92 30.13
N THR A 21 -19.79 35.10 31.46
CA THR A 21 -18.53 34.90 32.18
C THR A 21 -18.09 33.44 32.15
N ALA A 22 -19.02 32.49 32.37
CA ALA A 22 -18.74 31.06 32.28
C ALA A 22 -18.33 30.65 30.85
N LEU A 23 -18.97 31.23 29.83
CA LEU A 23 -18.62 30.99 28.43
C LEU A 23 -17.24 31.54 28.09
N ALA A 24 -16.88 32.73 28.58
CA ALA A 24 -15.54 33.29 28.43
C ALA A 24 -14.48 32.38 29.05
N ARG A 25 -14.67 31.94 30.31
CA ARG A 25 -13.76 30.99 30.97
C ARG A 25 -13.60 29.67 30.20
N LYS A 26 -14.70 29.13 29.66
CA LYS A 26 -14.66 27.92 28.82
C LYS A 26 -13.87 28.15 27.53
N ARG A 27 -14.04 29.32 26.88
CA ARG A 27 -13.27 29.69 25.69
C ARG A 27 -11.78 29.82 26.00
N ASP A 28 -11.43 30.52 27.08
CA ASP A 28 -10.02 30.69 27.48
C ASP A 28 -9.37 29.34 27.77
N ARG A 29 -10.08 28.48 28.52
CA ARG A 29 -9.61 27.12 28.79
C ARG A 29 -9.47 26.28 27.53
N ALA A 30 -10.44 26.35 26.61
CA ALA A 30 -10.38 25.64 25.34
C ALA A 30 -9.17 26.11 24.50
N THR A 31 -8.93 27.42 24.41
CA THR A 31 -7.77 27.98 23.71
C THR A 31 -6.45 27.50 24.32
N ALA A 32 -6.31 27.55 25.64
CA ALA A 32 -5.12 27.06 26.34
C ALA A 32 -4.87 25.56 26.09
N LEU A 33 -5.94 24.74 26.11
CA LEU A 33 -5.85 23.32 25.79
C LEU A 33 -5.45 23.08 24.33
N LEU A 34 -5.98 23.84 23.38
CA LEU A 34 -5.61 23.74 21.97
C LEU A 34 -4.14 24.08 21.73
N ILE A 35 -3.60 25.09 22.42
CA ILE A 35 -2.16 25.42 22.37
C ILE A 35 -1.35 24.23 22.91
N SER A 36 -1.68 23.74 24.11
CA SER A 36 -0.96 22.59 24.71
C SER A 36 -1.01 21.34 23.82
N ILE A 37 -2.15 21.06 23.18
CA ILE A 37 -2.29 19.94 22.25
C ILE A 37 -1.38 20.11 21.04
N ARG A 38 -1.26 21.32 20.48
CA ARG A 38 -0.38 21.60 19.33
C ARG A 38 1.08 21.40 19.71
N ASP A 39 1.50 21.88 20.88
CA ASP A 39 2.88 21.72 21.36
C ASP A 39 3.22 20.25 21.59
N ARG A 40 2.36 19.51 22.29
CA ARG A 40 2.54 18.06 22.52
C ARG A 40 2.60 17.29 21.21
N LYS A 41 1.77 17.65 20.21
CA LYS A 41 1.81 17.03 18.89
C LYS A 41 3.17 17.26 18.20
N ARG A 42 3.74 18.46 18.32
CA ARG A 42 5.06 18.78 17.77
C ARG A 42 6.17 17.99 18.49
N THR A 43 6.13 17.94 19.83
CA THR A 43 7.05 17.11 20.62
C THR A 43 6.99 15.65 20.21
N LEU A 44 5.77 15.11 20.04
CA LEU A 44 5.57 13.73 19.64
C LEU A 44 6.11 13.46 18.23
N ALA A 45 5.92 14.39 17.29
CA ALA A 45 6.49 14.28 15.94
C ALA A 45 8.03 14.26 15.96
N GLY A 46 8.65 15.08 16.81
CA GLY A 46 10.10 15.08 17.01
C GLY A 46 10.58 13.77 17.63
N ALA A 47 9.91 13.31 18.69
CA ALA A 47 10.22 12.06 19.36
C ALA A 47 10.16 10.84 18.43
N TYR A 48 9.23 10.81 17.46
CA TYR A 48 9.19 9.74 16.47
C TYR A 48 10.39 9.72 15.53
N TRP A 49 10.90 10.90 15.15
CA TRP A 49 12.11 10.97 14.33
C TRP A 49 13.34 10.57 15.13
N ASP A 50 13.47 11.09 16.36
CA ASP A 50 14.59 10.77 17.26
C ASP A 50 14.63 9.24 17.56
N LEU A 51 13.46 8.65 17.86
CA LEU A 51 13.32 7.20 18.03
C LEU A 51 13.68 6.42 16.75
N GLY A 52 13.27 6.90 15.57
CA GLY A 52 13.61 6.28 14.30
C GLY A 52 15.12 6.26 14.02
N ARG A 53 15.83 7.34 14.38
CA ARG A 53 17.29 7.43 14.28
C ARG A 53 17.95 6.39 15.19
N ASP A 54 17.55 6.34 16.45
CA ASP A 54 18.14 5.42 17.44
C ASP A 54 17.85 3.95 17.06
N LEU A 55 16.63 3.65 16.57
CA LEU A 55 16.29 2.33 16.05
C LEU A 55 17.11 1.96 14.80
N SER A 56 17.42 2.92 13.95
CA SER A 56 18.25 2.71 12.75
C SER A 56 19.68 2.35 13.14
N GLU A 57 20.23 3.04 14.14
CA GLU A 57 21.56 2.75 14.70
C GLU A 57 21.60 1.38 15.38
N LEU A 58 20.59 1.07 16.20
CA LEU A 58 20.45 -0.23 16.86
C LEU A 58 20.41 -1.38 15.86
N ARG A 59 19.71 -1.19 14.73
CA ARG A 59 19.65 -2.17 13.64
C ARG A 59 20.98 -2.30 12.91
N ALA A 60 21.69 -1.20 12.67
CA ALA A 60 22.99 -1.23 12.02
C ALA A 60 24.03 -2.03 12.84
N MET A 61 23.94 -1.95 14.16
CA MET A 61 24.76 -2.72 15.09
C MET A 61 24.38 -4.21 15.20
N LYS A 62 23.26 -4.63 14.59
CA LYS A 62 22.68 -5.98 14.76
C LYS A 62 22.51 -6.35 16.24
N ALA A 63 22.04 -5.39 17.04
CA ALA A 63 21.95 -5.53 18.50
C ALA A 63 21.09 -6.72 18.94
N GLU A 64 20.15 -7.19 18.10
CA GLU A 64 19.38 -8.40 18.36
C GLU A 64 20.26 -9.63 18.58
N ALA A 65 21.33 -9.79 17.80
CA ALA A 65 22.22 -10.93 17.92
C ALA A 65 23.07 -10.84 19.19
N ALA A 66 23.56 -9.62 19.50
CA ALA A 66 24.36 -9.37 20.69
C ALA A 66 23.58 -9.58 22.00
N LEU A 67 22.27 -9.32 21.97
CA LEU A 67 21.39 -9.43 23.12
C LEU A 67 20.59 -10.75 23.16
N GLY A 68 20.84 -11.68 22.22
CA GLY A 68 20.26 -13.02 22.23
C GLY A 68 18.83 -13.13 21.70
N TYR A 69 18.36 -12.15 20.93
CA TYR A 69 17.05 -12.18 20.28
C TYR A 69 17.14 -12.84 18.89
N THR A 70 16.05 -13.51 18.50
CA THR A 70 15.95 -14.19 17.19
C THR A 70 15.81 -13.24 16.01
N SER A 71 15.35 -12.01 16.25
CA SER A 71 15.22 -10.97 15.22
C SER A 71 15.15 -9.58 15.84
N PHE A 72 15.45 -8.56 15.02
CA PHE A 72 15.32 -7.16 15.41
C PHE A 72 13.88 -6.78 15.82
N ALA A 73 12.87 -7.36 15.15
CA ALA A 73 11.48 -7.18 15.52
C ALA A 73 11.17 -7.76 16.92
N ALA A 74 11.68 -8.96 17.22
CA ALA A 74 11.53 -9.58 18.53
C ALA A 74 12.15 -8.73 19.66
N LEU A 75 13.35 -8.20 19.42
CA LEU A 75 14.01 -7.25 20.33
C LEU A 75 13.12 -6.01 20.58
N CYS A 76 12.66 -5.35 19.52
CA CYS A 76 11.88 -4.11 19.66
C CYS A 76 10.52 -4.33 20.33
N THR A 77 9.87 -5.47 20.06
CA THR A 77 8.60 -5.80 20.72
C THR A 77 8.81 -6.13 22.19
N LYS A 78 9.88 -6.86 22.54
CA LYS A 78 10.13 -7.28 23.93
C LYS A 78 10.64 -6.14 24.81
N GLU A 79 11.63 -5.38 24.34
CA GLU A 79 12.29 -4.34 25.13
C GLU A 79 11.58 -2.98 25.05
N CYS A 80 11.05 -2.63 23.87
CA CYS A 80 10.47 -1.31 23.64
C CYS A 80 8.94 -1.33 23.60
N GLY A 81 8.30 -2.50 23.56
CA GLY A 81 6.85 -2.62 23.40
C GLY A 81 6.33 -2.12 22.04
N LEU A 82 7.20 -2.08 21.03
CA LEU A 82 6.87 -1.52 19.71
C LEU A 82 6.51 -2.61 18.70
N SER A 83 5.53 -2.32 17.85
CA SER A 83 5.20 -3.19 16.72
C SER A 83 6.21 -3.05 15.59
N GLU A 84 6.44 -4.13 14.85
CA GLU A 84 7.37 -4.13 13.71
C GLU A 84 7.02 -3.05 12.68
N ALA A 85 5.74 -2.92 12.33
CA ALA A 85 5.28 -1.89 11.38
C ALA A 85 5.60 -0.47 11.85
N PHE A 86 5.46 -0.21 13.16
CA PHE A 86 5.82 1.07 13.74
C PHE A 86 7.33 1.30 13.70
N VAL A 87 8.14 0.32 14.11
CA VAL A 87 9.61 0.39 14.11
C VAL A 87 10.13 0.67 12.69
N MET A 88 9.70 -0.12 11.72
CA MET A 88 10.12 0.00 10.33
C MET A 88 9.69 1.35 9.73
N GLY A 89 8.49 1.81 10.06
CA GLY A 89 8.02 3.13 9.64
C GLY A 89 8.85 4.26 10.25
N ALA A 90 9.26 4.15 11.52
CA ALA A 90 10.00 5.19 12.23
C ALA A 90 11.43 5.29 11.69
N ILE A 91 12.09 4.13 11.51
CA ILE A 91 13.39 4.04 10.84
C ILE A 91 13.31 4.68 9.46
N ARG A 92 12.32 4.29 8.63
CA ARG A 92 12.17 4.84 7.28
C ARG A 92 12.03 6.36 7.27
N VAL A 93 11.22 6.92 8.18
CA VAL A 93 11.07 8.37 8.32
C VAL A 93 12.39 9.03 8.71
N ALA A 94 13.13 8.47 9.66
CA ALA A 94 14.42 9.02 10.09
C ALA A 94 15.51 8.91 9.03
N THR A 95 15.49 7.88 8.18
CA THR A 95 16.48 7.67 7.12
C THR A 95 16.20 8.49 5.86
N GLU A 96 14.93 8.78 5.54
CA GLU A 96 14.53 9.45 4.30
C GLU A 96 14.21 10.95 4.49
N LEU A 97 14.04 11.43 5.73
CA LEU A 97 13.66 12.81 6.03
C LEU A 97 14.56 13.45 7.08
N SER A 98 14.80 14.76 6.93
CA SER A 98 15.34 15.55 8.02
C SER A 98 14.34 15.66 9.16
N ARG A 99 14.84 15.99 10.37
CA ARG A 99 14.01 16.18 11.55
C ARG A 99 12.98 17.29 11.36
N GLU A 100 13.36 18.38 10.69
CA GLU A 100 12.49 19.51 10.37
C GLU A 100 11.35 19.09 9.44
N ALA A 101 11.66 18.31 8.41
CA ALA A 101 10.67 17.78 7.48
C ALA A 101 9.67 16.85 8.18
N ALA A 102 10.15 15.96 9.06
CA ALA A 102 9.29 15.08 9.85
C ALA A 102 8.36 15.86 10.80
N LEU A 103 8.88 16.92 11.44
CA LEU A 103 8.09 17.84 12.28
C LEU A 103 7.00 18.56 11.48
N GLU A 104 7.32 19.00 10.26
CA GLU A 104 6.36 19.67 9.38
C GLU A 104 5.22 18.74 8.93
N LEU A 105 5.57 17.49 8.61
CA LEU A 105 4.59 16.45 8.27
C LEU A 105 3.72 16.07 9.49
N GLY A 106 4.30 16.10 10.69
CA GLY A 106 3.63 16.17 11.98
C GLY A 106 3.11 14.84 12.54
N SER A 107 3.11 13.76 11.77
CA SER A 107 2.94 12.40 12.29
C SER A 107 3.64 11.38 11.39
N GLN A 108 4.08 10.27 12.00
CA GLN A 108 4.78 9.19 11.29
C GLN A 108 3.97 8.66 10.09
N ARG A 109 2.69 8.31 10.30
CA ARG A 109 1.82 7.83 9.21
C ARG A 109 1.74 8.82 8.05
N ARG A 110 1.63 10.12 8.37
CA ARG A 110 1.56 11.16 7.35
C ARG A 110 2.87 11.31 6.61
N ALA A 111 4.00 11.27 7.33
CA ALA A 111 5.32 11.30 6.71
C ALA A 111 5.54 10.12 5.75
N ILE A 112 5.19 8.90 6.18
CA ILE A 112 5.24 7.70 5.33
C ILE A 112 4.36 7.88 4.09
N ALA A 113 3.13 8.37 4.25
CA ALA A 113 2.22 8.58 3.12
C ALA A 113 2.80 9.56 2.08
N PHE A 114 3.42 10.67 2.52
CA PHE A 114 4.04 11.63 1.61
C PHE A 114 5.33 11.10 0.98
N LEU A 115 6.14 10.32 1.69
CA LEU A 115 7.27 9.59 1.10
C LEU A 115 6.80 8.62 0.02
N ASP A 116 5.71 7.92 0.29
CA ASP A 116 5.07 6.99 -0.64
C ASP A 116 4.48 7.67 -1.88
N LEU A 117 4.02 8.92 -1.72
CA LEU A 117 3.55 9.74 -2.82
C LEU A 117 4.71 10.26 -3.67
N ALA A 118 5.76 10.79 -3.04
CA ALA A 118 6.98 11.23 -3.71
C ALA A 118 7.61 10.12 -4.55
N LYS A 119 7.67 8.89 -4.02
CA LYS A 119 8.14 7.71 -4.78
C LYS A 119 7.20 7.28 -5.91
N ALA A 120 5.91 7.62 -5.82
CA ALA A 120 4.93 7.27 -6.84
C ALA A 120 4.91 8.28 -8.00
N THR A 121 5.35 9.52 -7.75
CA THR A 121 5.48 10.54 -8.78
C THR A 121 6.79 10.34 -9.56
N PRO A 122 6.78 10.43 -10.90
CA PRO A 122 8.00 10.36 -11.71
C PRO A 122 8.84 11.65 -11.66
N GLU A 123 8.33 12.70 -11.03
CA GLU A 123 9.06 13.94 -10.75
C GLU A 123 9.80 13.79 -9.41
N ASP A 124 10.99 14.37 -9.28
CA ASP A 124 11.81 14.38 -8.06
C ASP A 124 11.22 15.35 -7.00
N ASP A 125 9.93 15.21 -6.71
CA ASP A 125 9.23 16.01 -5.71
C ASP A 125 9.60 15.55 -4.30
N THR A 126 9.97 16.48 -3.43
CA THR A 126 10.18 16.15 -2.02
C THR A 126 8.85 16.02 -1.26
N PRO A 127 8.78 15.18 -0.21
CA PRO A 127 7.57 15.04 0.63
C PRO A 127 7.04 16.37 1.21
N THR A 128 7.95 17.29 1.58
CA THR A 128 7.62 18.61 2.10
C THR A 128 7.08 19.55 1.03
N GLU A 129 7.56 19.44 -0.21
CA GLU A 129 7.01 20.23 -1.31
C GLU A 129 5.60 19.79 -1.66
N LEU A 130 5.35 18.48 -1.74
CA LEU A 130 4.02 17.92 -1.96
C LEU A 130 3.04 18.32 -0.86
N LEU A 131 3.51 18.46 0.38
CA LEU A 131 2.72 18.96 1.49
C LEU A 131 2.28 20.43 1.29
N ARG A 132 3.22 21.30 0.88
CA ARG A 132 3.02 22.76 0.75
C ARG A 132 2.30 23.16 -0.54
N LYS A 133 2.67 22.54 -1.66
CA LYS A 133 2.14 22.85 -3.00
C LYS A 133 0.86 22.07 -3.28
N GLY A 134 0.71 20.87 -2.71
CA GLY A 134 -0.27 19.89 -3.15
C GLY A 134 0.21 19.17 -4.41
N LEU A 135 -0.66 18.35 -5.01
CA LEU A 135 -0.35 17.63 -6.25
C LEU A 135 -1.54 17.69 -7.20
N THR A 136 -1.30 18.05 -8.46
CA THR A 136 -2.31 17.93 -9.54
C THR A 136 -1.69 17.17 -10.69
N LYS A 137 -2.03 15.89 -10.82
CA LYS A 137 -1.48 15.00 -11.86
C LYS A 137 -2.59 14.19 -12.52
N GLY A 138 -2.92 14.55 -13.76
CA GLY A 138 -4.08 13.99 -14.47
C GLY A 138 -5.37 14.18 -13.66
N ALA A 139 -6.05 13.07 -13.35
CA ALA A 139 -7.27 13.07 -12.53
C ALA A 139 -7.02 13.12 -11.02
N VAL A 140 -5.77 12.98 -10.55
CA VAL A 140 -5.46 13.01 -9.11
C VAL A 140 -5.21 14.45 -8.69
N LYS A 141 -6.05 14.97 -7.80
CA LYS A 141 -5.93 16.28 -7.19
C LYS A 141 -5.80 16.14 -5.68
N LEU A 142 -4.71 16.62 -5.14
CA LEU A 142 -4.40 16.63 -3.71
C LEU A 142 -4.20 18.08 -3.27
N GLY A 143 -5.06 18.55 -2.37
CA GLY A 143 -4.93 19.88 -1.79
C GLY A 143 -3.76 19.99 -0.82
N LYS A 144 -3.35 21.23 -0.54
CA LYS A 144 -2.32 21.55 0.47
C LYS A 144 -2.69 20.96 1.82
N GLY A 145 -1.71 20.42 2.53
CA GLY A 145 -1.94 19.90 3.87
C GLY A 145 -2.90 18.69 3.93
N ALA A 146 -3.06 17.92 2.85
CA ALA A 146 -3.93 16.76 2.82
C ALA A 146 -3.68 15.76 3.98
N SER A 147 -4.74 15.04 4.36
CA SER A 147 -4.67 13.99 5.37
C SER A 147 -3.91 12.77 4.83
N ALA A 148 -3.28 12.00 5.72
CA ALA A 148 -2.50 10.82 5.33
C ALA A 148 -3.31 9.85 4.45
N ARG A 149 -4.57 9.58 4.78
CA ARG A 149 -5.45 8.71 3.99
C ARG A 149 -5.64 9.21 2.55
N LYS A 150 -5.87 10.51 2.34
CA LYS A 150 -6.03 11.08 0.99
C LYS A 150 -4.72 11.00 0.19
N VAL A 151 -3.58 11.18 0.87
CA VAL A 151 -2.25 11.05 0.27
C VAL A 151 -1.98 9.60 -0.14
N GLU A 152 -2.31 8.63 0.72
CA GLU A 152 -2.23 7.19 0.45
C GLU A 152 -3.09 6.80 -0.77
N GLU A 153 -4.33 7.28 -0.84
CA GLU A 153 -5.25 7.06 -1.97
C GLU A 153 -4.71 7.68 -3.26
N ALA A 154 -4.15 8.89 -3.20
CA ALA A 154 -3.51 9.56 -4.34
C ALA A 154 -2.28 8.78 -4.84
N ALA A 155 -1.40 8.34 -3.93
CA ALA A 155 -0.23 7.53 -4.28
C ALA A 155 -0.66 6.22 -4.94
N LYS A 156 -1.68 5.54 -4.39
CA LYS A 156 -2.25 4.32 -4.98
C LYS A 156 -2.81 4.56 -6.39
N ALA A 157 -3.55 5.66 -6.59
CA ALA A 157 -4.12 6.00 -7.88
C ALA A 157 -3.05 6.31 -8.94
N ILE A 158 -1.94 6.94 -8.55
CA ILE A 158 -0.80 7.19 -9.44
C ILE A 158 -0.11 5.88 -9.80
N ARG A 159 0.20 5.03 -8.82
CA ARG A 159 0.82 3.71 -9.06
C ARG A 159 -0.04 2.83 -9.98
N ALA A 160 -1.35 2.81 -9.78
CA ALA A 160 -2.27 2.03 -10.59
C ALA A 160 -2.31 2.47 -12.07
N LYS A 161 -2.01 3.74 -12.34
CA LYS A 161 -1.89 4.27 -13.71
C LYS A 161 -0.50 4.09 -14.30
N ALA A 162 0.53 4.13 -13.47
CA ALA A 162 1.93 3.96 -13.87
C ALA A 162 2.27 2.49 -14.17
N GLN A 163 1.59 1.54 -13.52
CA GLN A 163 1.67 0.15 -13.97
C GLN A 163 1.10 0.08 -15.39
N PRO A 164 1.86 -0.40 -16.40
CA PRO A 164 1.26 -0.78 -17.67
C PRO A 164 0.14 -1.72 -17.29
N LYS A 165 -1.08 -1.53 -17.84
CA LYS A 165 -2.20 -2.47 -17.64
C LYS A 165 -1.61 -3.85 -17.89
N ALA A 166 -1.26 -4.57 -16.83
CA ALA A 166 -0.75 -5.91 -16.92
C ALA A 166 -1.87 -6.59 -17.69
N GLN A 167 -1.58 -6.95 -18.94
CA GLN A 167 -2.54 -7.49 -19.89
C GLN A 167 -3.45 -8.36 -19.06
N THR A 168 -4.70 -7.91 -18.90
CA THR A 168 -5.70 -8.54 -18.05
C THR A 168 -5.47 -10.03 -18.23
N LYS A 169 -4.95 -10.71 -17.20
CA LYS A 169 -4.70 -12.14 -17.27
C LYS A 169 -6.05 -12.69 -17.65
N ARG A 170 -6.19 -13.05 -18.94
CA ARG A 170 -7.47 -13.51 -19.48
C ARG A 170 -7.86 -14.64 -18.55
N PRO A 171 -9.12 -14.73 -18.11
CA PRO A 171 -9.55 -15.88 -17.34
C PRO A 171 -9.40 -17.10 -18.26
N MET A 172 -8.24 -17.76 -18.20
CA MET A 172 -7.90 -18.97 -18.96
C MET A 172 -8.63 -20.12 -18.28
N GLY A 173 -9.95 -20.09 -18.40
CA GLY A 173 -10.84 -21.10 -17.86
C GLY A 173 -10.83 -22.31 -18.77
N LYS A 174 -10.22 -23.42 -18.32
CA LYS A 174 -10.47 -24.82 -18.73
C LYS A 174 -10.59 -25.14 -20.24
N THR A 175 -10.24 -24.22 -21.13
CA THR A 175 -10.48 -24.32 -22.58
C THR A 175 -9.22 -23.92 -23.31
N THR A 176 -8.93 -24.64 -24.39
CA THR A 176 -7.79 -24.38 -25.26
C THR A 176 -8.06 -23.15 -26.13
N THR A 177 -7.03 -22.33 -26.28
CA THR A 177 -7.06 -21.13 -27.10
C THR A 177 -7.07 -21.47 -28.60
N PRO A 178 -7.52 -20.55 -29.48
CA PRO A 178 -7.45 -20.75 -30.93
C PRO A 178 -6.03 -21.02 -31.45
N GLU A 179 -5.01 -20.40 -30.85
CA GLU A 179 -3.60 -20.59 -31.21
C GLU A 179 -3.10 -22.00 -30.86
N GLU A 180 -3.50 -22.52 -29.70
CA GLU A 180 -3.18 -23.89 -29.27
C GLU A 180 -3.86 -24.93 -30.16
N ARG A 181 -5.11 -24.68 -30.59
CA ARG A 181 -5.82 -25.54 -31.56
C ARG A 181 -5.18 -25.51 -32.95
N ALA A 182 -4.78 -24.34 -33.43
CA ALA A 182 -4.07 -24.20 -34.70
C ALA A 182 -2.71 -24.92 -34.68
N THR A 183 -2.05 -24.96 -33.52
CA THR A 183 -0.80 -25.71 -33.32
C THR A 183 -1.04 -27.22 -33.34
N ALA A 184 -2.12 -27.69 -32.70
CA ALA A 184 -2.52 -29.11 -32.77
C ALA A 184 -2.82 -29.55 -34.21
N GLU A 185 -3.56 -28.74 -34.98
CA GLU A 185 -3.90 -29.04 -36.38
C GLU A 185 -2.67 -29.07 -37.30
N LYS A 186 -1.69 -28.19 -37.06
CA LYS A 186 -0.39 -28.24 -37.77
C LYS A 186 0.39 -29.51 -37.43
N LEU A 187 0.38 -29.92 -36.17
CA LEU A 187 1.04 -31.14 -35.72
C LEU A 187 0.39 -32.37 -36.37
N GLU A 188 -0.95 -32.42 -36.40
CA GLU A 188 -1.73 -33.48 -37.04
C GLU A 188 -1.42 -33.60 -38.54
N LYS A 189 -1.41 -32.48 -39.26
CA LYS A 189 -1.02 -32.44 -40.69
C LYS A 189 0.43 -32.88 -40.91
N GLY A 190 1.34 -32.47 -40.03
CA GLY A 190 2.75 -32.88 -40.10
C GLY A 190 2.93 -34.39 -39.87
N MET A 191 2.19 -34.97 -38.94
CA MET A 191 2.23 -36.42 -38.69
C MET A 191 1.57 -37.22 -39.81
N ALA A 192 0.47 -36.73 -40.39
CA ALA A 192 -0.14 -37.34 -41.57
C ALA A 192 0.80 -37.33 -42.78
N ALA A 193 1.51 -36.22 -43.02
CA ALA A 193 2.52 -36.13 -44.09
C ALA A 193 3.70 -37.09 -43.88
N ALA A 194 4.02 -37.41 -42.62
CA ALA A 194 5.04 -38.40 -42.26
C ALA A 194 4.52 -39.85 -42.26
N GLY A 195 3.28 -40.09 -42.71
CA GLY A 195 2.69 -41.41 -42.89
C GLY A 195 2.06 -42.00 -41.62
N PHE A 196 1.76 -41.19 -40.62
CA PHE A 196 1.09 -41.63 -39.39
C PHE A 196 -0.39 -41.24 -39.39
N ASP A 197 -1.24 -42.16 -38.95
CA ASP A 197 -2.65 -41.90 -38.68
C ASP A 197 -2.83 -41.59 -37.18
N VAL A 198 -2.85 -40.30 -36.85
CA VAL A 198 -2.86 -39.78 -35.47
C VAL A 198 -3.87 -38.65 -35.35
N GLU A 199 -4.72 -38.72 -34.33
CA GLU A 199 -5.56 -37.61 -33.92
C GLU A 199 -4.83 -36.80 -32.83
N VAL A 200 -4.66 -35.49 -33.04
CA VAL A 200 -3.99 -34.58 -32.09
C VAL A 200 -5.01 -33.65 -31.45
N ARG A 201 -5.20 -33.76 -30.13
CA ARG A 201 -6.08 -32.83 -29.38
C ARG A 201 -5.29 -32.00 -28.40
N ALA A 202 -5.47 -30.68 -28.44
CA ALA A 202 -4.99 -29.79 -27.39
C ALA A 202 -5.87 -29.97 -26.13
N VAL A 203 -5.24 -30.24 -24.99
CA VAL A 203 -5.88 -30.45 -23.70
C VAL A 203 -5.40 -29.38 -22.72
N ALA A 204 -6.34 -28.64 -22.14
CA ALA A 204 -6.02 -27.65 -21.11
C ALA A 204 -5.47 -28.36 -19.86
N THR A 205 -4.30 -27.93 -19.40
CA THR A 205 -3.64 -28.46 -18.20
C THR A 205 -3.98 -27.58 -16.98
N LYS A 206 -3.20 -27.66 -15.91
CA LYS A 206 -3.41 -26.86 -14.70
C LYS A 206 -3.36 -25.35 -15.03
N PRO A 207 -4.12 -24.51 -14.32
CA PRO A 207 -4.08 -23.06 -14.51
C PRO A 207 -2.63 -22.53 -14.44
N GLY A 208 -2.19 -21.85 -15.50
CA GLY A 208 -0.84 -21.28 -15.60
C GLY A 208 0.23 -22.19 -16.22
N GLN A 209 -0.14 -23.38 -16.72
CA GLN A 209 0.76 -24.23 -17.50
C GLN A 209 0.38 -24.23 -19.00
N PRO A 210 1.35 -24.47 -19.90
CA PRO A 210 1.06 -24.63 -21.32
C PRO A 210 0.12 -25.81 -21.55
N CYS A 211 -0.71 -25.76 -22.61
CA CYS A 211 -1.57 -26.88 -22.97
C CYS A 211 -0.75 -28.15 -23.23
N GLY A 212 -1.31 -29.30 -22.87
CA GLY A 212 -0.77 -30.59 -23.28
C GLY A 212 -1.36 -31.01 -24.62
N PHE A 213 -0.66 -31.84 -25.38
CA PHE A 213 -1.19 -32.46 -26.59
C PHE A 213 -1.45 -33.94 -26.30
N ALA A 214 -2.70 -34.37 -26.43
CA ALA A 214 -3.07 -35.77 -26.39
C ALA A 214 -3.01 -36.32 -27.82
N LEU A 215 -2.10 -37.27 -28.03
CA LEU A 215 -1.95 -38.00 -29.29
C LEU A 215 -2.68 -39.34 -29.17
N ARG A 216 -3.65 -39.59 -30.05
CA ARG A 216 -4.29 -40.90 -30.16
C ARG A 216 -3.86 -41.54 -31.47
N PHE A 217 -3.00 -42.57 -31.37
CA PHE A 217 -2.58 -43.37 -32.51
C PHE A 217 -3.70 -44.33 -32.90
N LEU A 218 -4.11 -44.30 -34.16
CA LEU A 218 -5.00 -45.30 -34.73
C LEU A 218 -4.16 -46.51 -35.18
N PRO A 219 -4.55 -47.75 -34.87
CA PRO A 219 -3.69 -48.90 -35.09
C PRO A 219 -3.74 -49.34 -36.55
N ARG A 220 -2.63 -49.18 -37.27
CA ARG A 220 -1.79 -50.28 -37.79
C ARG A 220 -0.55 -49.69 -38.48
N ALA A 221 0.64 -50.17 -38.08
CA ALA A 221 1.99 -49.90 -38.63
C ALA A 221 2.83 -48.70 -38.10
N GLY A 222 2.24 -47.64 -37.52
CA GLY A 222 2.98 -46.39 -37.25
C GLY A 222 3.96 -46.35 -36.05
N PHE A 223 3.97 -47.32 -35.13
CA PHE A 223 4.67 -47.17 -33.85
C PHE A 223 6.21 -47.07 -33.95
N ARG A 224 6.82 -47.63 -35.01
CA ARG A 224 8.29 -47.59 -35.20
C ARG A 224 8.83 -46.22 -35.59
N ALA A 225 8.04 -45.40 -36.28
CA ALA A 225 8.49 -44.09 -36.74
C ALA A 225 8.39 -43.00 -35.66
N LEU A 226 7.53 -43.19 -34.63
CA LEU A 226 7.40 -42.28 -33.49
C LEU A 226 8.66 -42.24 -32.62
N ALA A 227 9.30 -43.41 -32.43
CA ALA A 227 10.53 -43.54 -31.65
C ALA A 227 11.76 -42.85 -32.30
N LYS A 228 11.68 -42.54 -33.60
CA LYS A 228 12.73 -41.81 -34.34
C LYS A 228 12.56 -40.30 -34.20
N LEU A 229 11.31 -39.81 -34.22
CA LEU A 229 10.99 -38.39 -34.17
C LEU A 229 11.13 -37.78 -32.75
N LEU A 230 10.89 -38.57 -31.69
CA LEU A 230 11.09 -38.15 -30.29
C LEU A 230 12.56 -38.02 -29.86
N ARG A 231 13.54 -38.27 -30.75
CA ARG A 231 14.97 -38.01 -30.49
C ARG A 231 15.44 -36.66 -31.03
N GLU A 232 14.61 -35.94 -31.78
CA GLU A 232 14.97 -34.70 -32.48
C GLU A 232 14.15 -33.47 -32.03
N VAL A 233 13.37 -33.60 -30.94
CA VAL A 233 12.70 -32.51 -30.22
C VAL A 233 13.31 -32.37 -28.83
#